data_AF-E3QTV7-F1
#
_entry.id   AF-E3QTV7-F1
#
_cell.length_a   1.000
_cell.length_b   1.000
_cell.length_c   1.000
_cell.angle_alpha   90.00
_cell.angle_beta   90.00
_cell.angle_gamma   90.00
#
_symmetry.space_group_name_H-M   'P 1'
#
loop_
_entity.id
_entity.type
_entity.pdbx_description
1 polymer ?
#
loop_
_entity_poly.entity_id
_entity_poly.type
_entity_poly.pdbx_seq_one_letter_code
_entity_poly.pdbx_strand_id
1 'polypeptide(L)'
;MSSELESKILQAAVRNRELLAVLAETDNAIPDLTQQRRLIADLDRQLQQSDRTLGALEARRKKELRDHEKYRDSVMRRFVHKAVGKRDKFDERAAREEREYFDALQEEHRERELNGNLRAQLAAAREAGVPLEAAARRHDEAQCDLDTLYDSIFAGPTTTATASYPDEDRLEREADEARRAYHDTPRQRPRPEQPPSGS
;
A
#
# COMPACT_ATOMS: atom_id res chain seq x y z
N MET A 1 21.33 2.22 46.34
CA MET A 1 20.87 1.30 45.27
C MET A 1 19.36 1.38 45.07
N SER A 2 18.51 1.31 46.11
CA SER A 2 17.05 1.55 45.99
C SER A 2 16.69 2.91 45.38
N SER A 3 17.36 3.98 45.81
CA SER A 3 17.15 5.34 45.30
C SER A 3 17.48 5.53 43.80
N GLU A 4 18.39 4.72 43.23
CA GLU A 4 18.77 4.85 41.82
C GLU A 4 17.71 4.20 40.92
N LEU A 5 17.17 3.06 41.34
CA LEU A 5 16.06 2.40 40.65
C LEU A 5 14.78 3.24 40.74
N GLU A 6 14.44 3.75 41.92
CA GLU A 6 13.30 4.67 42.10
C GLU A 6 13.44 5.90 41.21
N SER A 7 14.64 6.46 41.09
CA SER A 7 14.91 7.59 40.20
C SER A 7 14.75 7.21 38.71
N LYS A 8 15.25 6.04 38.29
CA LYS A 8 15.06 5.51 36.92
C LYS A 8 13.58 5.27 36.60
N ILE A 9 12.82 4.70 37.53
CA ILE A 9 11.37 4.46 37.38
C ILE A 9 10.63 5.80 37.28
N LEU A 10 10.95 6.79 38.11
CA LEU A 10 10.32 8.11 38.05
C LEU A 10 10.62 8.84 36.74
N GLN A 11 11.86 8.79 36.26
CA GLN A 11 12.25 9.37 34.96
C GLN A 11 11.54 8.64 33.81
N ALA A 12 11.50 7.31 33.85
CA ALA A 12 10.79 6.52 32.88
C ALA A 12 9.28 6.80 32.87
N ALA A 13 8.66 7.03 34.03
CA ALA A 13 7.23 7.35 34.10
C ALA A 13 6.89 8.65 33.37
N VAL A 14 7.76 9.66 33.42
CA VAL A 14 7.58 10.91 32.67
C VAL A 14 7.68 10.63 31.17
N ARG A 15 8.74 9.95 30.73
CA ARG A 15 8.96 9.62 29.30
C ARG A 15 7.85 8.71 28.75
N ASN A 16 7.39 7.74 29.53
CA ASN A 16 6.31 6.83 29.17
C ASN A 16 5.01 7.60 28.88
N ARG A 17 4.64 8.58 29.73
CA ARG A 17 3.46 9.42 29.48
C ARG A 17 3.57 10.23 28.20
N GLU A 18 4.75 10.77 27.89
CA GLU A 18 4.99 11.49 26.63
C GLU A 18 4.82 10.57 25.42
N LEU A 19 5.42 9.37 25.46
CA LEU A 19 5.34 8.39 24.39
C LEU A 19 3.90 7.90 24.17
N LEU A 20 3.18 7.59 25.25
CA LEU A 20 1.77 7.21 25.18
C LEU A 20 0.89 8.33 24.60
N ALA A 21 1.20 9.60 24.90
CA ALA A 21 0.50 10.73 24.29
C ALA A 21 0.74 10.79 22.78
N VAL A 22 1.98 10.59 22.31
CA VAL A 22 2.30 10.51 20.88
C VAL A 22 1.58 9.35 20.21
N LEU A 23 1.55 8.17 20.84
CA LEU A 23 0.81 7.01 20.33
C LEU A 23 -0.69 7.31 20.22
N ALA A 24 -1.29 7.92 21.25
CA ALA A 24 -2.70 8.29 21.22
C ALA A 24 -3.01 9.35 20.13
N GLU A 25 -2.12 10.32 19.92
CA GLU A 25 -2.24 11.31 18.83
C GLU A 25 -2.13 10.69 17.43
N THR A 26 -1.40 9.58 17.30
CA THR A 26 -1.06 8.96 16.02
C THR A 26 -1.70 7.58 15.80
N ASP A 27 -2.65 7.19 16.65
CA ASP A 27 -3.28 5.85 16.68
C ASP A 27 -3.84 5.40 15.31
N ASN A 28 -4.43 6.34 14.56
CA ASN A 28 -5.00 6.06 13.23
C ASN A 28 -4.01 6.25 12.07
N ALA A 29 -2.77 6.66 12.32
CA ALA A 29 -1.85 7.03 11.24
C ALA A 29 -1.49 5.86 10.30
N ILE A 30 -1.30 4.66 10.85
CA ILE A 30 -0.98 3.44 10.07
C ILE A 30 -2.17 2.99 9.19
N PRO A 31 -3.40 2.82 9.73
CA PRO A 31 -4.54 2.45 8.88
C PRO A 31 -4.87 3.54 7.85
N ASP A 32 -4.79 4.82 8.21
CA ASP A 32 -5.02 5.94 7.28
C ASP A 32 -3.99 5.94 6.15
N LEU A 33 -2.71 5.76 6.46
CA LEU A 33 -1.65 5.63 5.46
C LEU A 33 -1.88 4.42 4.54
N THR A 34 -2.34 3.30 5.10
CA THR A 34 -2.65 2.09 4.32
C THR A 34 -3.80 2.35 3.34
N GLN A 35 -4.86 3.01 3.81
CA GLN A 35 -5.99 3.39 2.96
C GLN A 35 -5.54 4.37 1.86
N GLN A 36 -4.72 5.35 2.21
CA GLN A 36 -4.20 6.32 1.25
C GLN A 36 -3.35 5.66 0.16
N ARG A 37 -2.49 4.71 0.52
CA ARG A 37 -1.69 3.94 -0.43
C ARG A 37 -2.55 3.10 -1.38
N ARG A 38 -3.66 2.53 -0.89
CA ARG A 38 -4.63 1.82 -1.74
C ARG A 38 -5.30 2.76 -2.74
N LEU A 39 -5.73 3.93 -2.28
CA LEU A 39 -6.30 4.97 -3.16
C LEU A 39 -5.33 5.36 -4.28
N ILE A 40 -4.06 5.65 -3.93
CA ILE A 40 -3.02 5.98 -4.90
C ILE A 40 -2.84 4.85 -5.92
N ALA A 41 -2.76 3.59 -5.46
CA ALA A 41 -2.60 2.44 -6.35
C ALA A 41 -3.79 2.27 -7.30
N ASP A 42 -5.02 2.50 -6.84
CA ASP A 42 -6.21 2.41 -7.67
C ASP A 42 -6.30 3.56 -8.68
N LEU A 43 -5.92 4.79 -8.29
CA LEU A 43 -5.81 5.93 -9.20
C LEU A 43 -4.74 5.69 -10.28
N ASP A 44 -3.57 5.16 -9.91
CA ASP A 44 -2.51 4.81 -10.87
C ASP A 44 -3.00 3.75 -11.87
N ARG A 45 -3.76 2.74 -11.43
CA ARG A 45 -4.35 1.74 -12.34
C ARG A 45 -5.38 2.36 -13.29
N GLN A 46 -6.26 3.22 -12.77
CA GLN A 46 -7.25 3.93 -13.60
C GLN A 46 -6.56 4.82 -14.62
N LEU A 47 -5.51 5.52 -14.22
CA LEU A 47 -4.72 6.39 -15.10
C LEU A 47 -4.04 5.58 -16.20
N GLN A 48 -3.40 4.46 -15.87
CA GLN A 48 -2.80 3.56 -16.86
C GLN A 48 -3.83 3.03 -17.87
N GLN A 49 -5.03 2.68 -17.40
CA GLN A 49 -6.10 2.24 -18.27
C GLN A 49 -6.58 3.38 -19.19
N SER A 50 -6.75 4.58 -18.64
CA SER A 50 -7.12 5.77 -19.40
C SER A 50 -6.06 6.15 -20.45
N ASP A 51 -4.77 6.10 -20.10
CA ASP A 51 -3.67 6.34 -21.05
C ASP A 51 -3.69 5.34 -22.22
N ARG A 52 -4.00 4.06 -21.96
CA ARG A 52 -4.18 3.06 -23.03
C ARG A 52 -5.39 3.38 -23.91
N THR A 53 -6.51 3.76 -23.32
CA THR A 53 -7.73 4.16 -24.05
C THR A 53 -7.44 5.38 -24.92
N LEU A 54 -6.76 6.40 -24.39
CA LEU A 54 -6.31 7.57 -25.16
C LEU A 54 -5.42 7.17 -26.34
N GLY A 55 -4.44 6.30 -26.12
CA GLY A 55 -3.59 5.82 -27.21
C GLY A 55 -4.38 5.12 -28.33
N ALA A 56 -5.38 4.32 -27.96
CA ALA A 56 -6.26 3.66 -28.92
C ALA A 56 -7.17 4.65 -29.67
N LEU A 57 -7.75 5.63 -28.97
CA LEU A 57 -8.58 6.68 -29.55
C LEU A 57 -7.79 7.59 -30.48
N GLU A 58 -6.57 7.98 -30.10
CA GLU A 58 -5.68 8.77 -30.96
C GLU A 58 -5.28 8.02 -32.23
N ALA A 59 -5.03 6.72 -32.13
CA ALA A 59 -4.76 5.86 -33.29
C ALA A 59 -5.99 5.77 -34.21
N ARG A 60 -7.18 5.61 -33.63
CA ARG A 60 -8.46 5.61 -34.36
C ARG A 60 -8.67 6.95 -35.06
N ARG A 61 -8.58 8.07 -34.34
CA ARG A 61 -8.73 9.42 -34.92
C ARG A 61 -7.75 9.66 -36.07
N LYS A 62 -6.47 9.28 -35.92
CA LYS A 62 -5.48 9.41 -37.00
C LYS A 62 -5.83 8.57 -38.23
N LYS A 63 -6.42 7.39 -38.04
CA LYS A 63 -6.90 6.55 -39.14
C LYS A 63 -8.10 7.19 -39.84
N GLU A 64 -9.13 7.58 -39.08
CA GLU A 64 -10.33 8.22 -39.63
C GLU A 64 -10.00 9.53 -40.35
N LEU A 65 -9.07 10.34 -39.82
CA LEU A 65 -8.60 11.55 -40.50
C LEU A 65 -7.95 11.24 -41.85
N ARG A 66 -7.08 10.23 -41.92
CA ARG A 66 -6.44 9.81 -43.18
C ARG A 66 -7.45 9.28 -44.19
N ASP A 67 -8.43 8.54 -43.72
CA ASP A 67 -9.47 7.96 -44.58
C ASP A 67 -10.38 9.08 -45.12
N HIS A 68 -10.78 10.03 -44.27
CA HIS A 68 -11.50 11.24 -44.65
C HIS A 68 -10.71 12.12 -45.65
N GLU A 69 -9.42 12.36 -45.43
CA GLU A 69 -8.55 13.12 -46.34
C GLU A 69 -8.40 12.43 -47.70
N LYS A 70 -8.12 11.13 -47.71
CA LYS A 70 -8.02 10.34 -48.96
C LYS A 70 -9.34 10.34 -49.72
N TYR A 71 -10.46 10.19 -49.02
CA TYR A 71 -11.78 10.25 -49.63
C TYR A 71 -12.00 11.63 -50.24
N ARG A 72 -11.83 12.71 -49.48
CA ARG A 72 -11.93 14.09 -49.98
C ARG A 72 -11.07 14.33 -51.21
N ASP A 73 -9.78 13.98 -51.17
CA ASP A 73 -8.83 14.25 -52.24
C ASP A 73 -9.10 13.42 -53.51
N SER A 74 -9.49 12.15 -53.36
CA SER A 74 -9.87 11.28 -54.48
C SER A 74 -11.21 11.68 -55.11
N VAL A 75 -12.15 12.15 -54.29
CA VAL A 75 -13.47 12.61 -54.70
C VAL A 75 -13.36 13.96 -55.41
N MET A 76 -12.60 14.93 -54.89
CA MET A 76 -12.40 16.22 -55.56
C MET A 76 -11.78 16.04 -56.94
N ARG A 77 -10.80 15.13 -57.07
CA ARG A 77 -10.17 14.78 -58.35
C ARG A 77 -11.18 14.13 -59.31
N ARG A 78 -12.07 13.25 -58.85
CA ARG A 78 -13.11 12.61 -59.68
C ARG A 78 -14.25 13.55 -60.06
N PHE A 79 -14.66 14.47 -59.19
CA PHE A 79 -15.73 15.44 -59.46
C PHE A 79 -15.31 16.50 -60.47
N VAL A 80 -14.05 16.94 -60.44
CA VAL A 80 -13.47 17.78 -61.51
C VAL A 80 -13.49 17.05 -62.86
N HIS A 81 -13.39 15.71 -62.85
CA HIS A 81 -13.33 14.89 -64.07
C HIS A 81 -14.66 14.28 -64.54
N LYS A 82 -15.70 14.16 -63.71
CA LYS A 82 -16.89 13.32 -64.05
C LYS A 82 -18.19 13.85 -63.45
N ALA A 83 -19.08 14.30 -64.34
CA ALA A 83 -20.39 14.86 -64.08
C ALA A 83 -21.43 13.90 -63.42
N VAL A 84 -22.32 14.50 -62.60
CA VAL A 84 -23.79 14.32 -62.51
C VAL A 84 -24.43 12.98 -62.05
N GLY A 85 -23.83 11.79 -62.17
CA GLY A 85 -24.61 10.55 -62.09
C GLY A 85 -24.78 9.80 -60.75
N LYS A 86 -23.98 10.09 -59.70
CA LYS A 86 -23.92 9.23 -58.49
C LYS A 86 -23.79 9.97 -57.15
N ARG A 87 -24.16 11.27 -57.09
CA ARG A 87 -23.94 12.17 -55.94
C ARG A 87 -24.44 11.62 -54.60
N ASP A 88 -25.67 11.09 -54.55
CA ASP A 88 -26.31 10.71 -53.28
C ASP A 88 -25.53 9.67 -52.47
N LYS A 89 -24.99 8.62 -53.12
CA LYS A 89 -24.18 7.59 -52.43
C LYS A 89 -22.84 8.13 -51.92
N PHE A 90 -22.35 9.23 -52.51
CA PHE A 90 -21.13 9.89 -52.07
C PHE A 90 -21.37 10.85 -50.92
N ASP A 91 -22.48 11.59 -50.97
CA ASP A 91 -22.87 12.48 -49.89
C ASP A 91 -23.19 11.66 -48.62
N GLU A 92 -23.82 10.50 -48.77
CA GLU A 92 -24.04 9.55 -47.66
C GLU A 92 -22.73 9.04 -47.06
N ARG A 93 -21.74 8.70 -47.91
CA ARG A 93 -20.44 8.21 -47.45
C ARG A 93 -19.57 9.31 -46.84
N ALA A 94 -19.61 10.52 -47.39
CA ALA A 94 -18.95 11.70 -46.83
C ALA A 94 -19.51 12.03 -45.43
N ALA A 95 -20.84 12.06 -45.32
CA ALA A 95 -21.52 12.30 -44.05
C ALA A 95 -21.22 11.21 -43.03
N ARG A 96 -21.06 9.96 -43.46
CA ARG A 96 -20.65 8.86 -42.58
C ARG A 96 -19.22 9.04 -42.07
N GLU A 97 -18.25 9.29 -42.95
CA GLU A 97 -16.84 9.46 -42.57
C GLU A 97 -16.65 10.70 -41.68
N GLU A 98 -17.38 11.79 -41.95
CA GLU A 98 -17.39 12.99 -41.11
C GLU A 98 -17.93 12.70 -39.71
N ARG A 99 -19.05 11.96 -39.60
CA ARG A 99 -19.59 11.53 -38.30
C ARG A 99 -18.60 10.65 -37.54
N GLU A 100 -18.02 9.65 -38.20
CA GLU A 100 -17.05 8.74 -37.57
C GLU A 100 -15.80 9.48 -37.06
N TYR A 101 -15.35 10.51 -37.79
CA TYR A 101 -14.26 11.39 -37.33
C TYR A 101 -14.67 12.25 -36.13
N PHE A 102 -15.83 12.90 -36.16
CA PHE A 102 -16.31 13.72 -35.05
C PHE A 102 -16.58 12.90 -33.79
N ASP A 103 -17.15 11.70 -33.93
CA ASP A 103 -17.38 10.78 -32.83
C ASP A 103 -16.04 10.39 -32.17
N ALA A 104 -15.04 10.02 -32.98
CA ALA A 104 -13.69 9.70 -32.47
C ALA A 104 -13.02 10.91 -31.79
N LEU A 105 -13.20 12.11 -32.32
CA LEU A 105 -12.68 13.34 -31.73
C LEU A 105 -13.35 13.65 -30.38
N GLN A 106 -14.66 13.46 -30.29
CA GLN A 106 -15.42 13.69 -29.06
C GLN A 106 -15.06 12.66 -27.98
N GLU A 107 -14.93 11.39 -28.34
CA GLU A 107 -14.44 10.34 -27.45
C GLU A 107 -13.03 10.65 -26.92
N GLU A 108 -12.10 11.03 -27.81
CA GLU A 108 -10.73 11.42 -27.41
C GLU A 108 -10.73 12.62 -26.46
N HIS A 109 -11.56 13.62 -26.71
CA HIS A 109 -11.65 14.80 -25.85
C HIS A 109 -12.16 14.45 -24.45
N ARG A 110 -13.25 13.68 -24.34
CA ARG A 110 -13.81 13.25 -23.05
C ARG A 110 -12.81 12.42 -22.27
N GLU A 111 -12.12 11.49 -22.93
CA GLU A 111 -11.12 10.66 -22.27
C GLU A 111 -9.92 11.50 -21.81
N ARG A 112 -9.52 12.55 -22.55
CA ARG A 112 -8.45 13.46 -22.12
C ARG A 112 -8.81 14.23 -20.86
N GLU A 113 -10.04 14.71 -20.77
CA GLU A 113 -10.53 15.39 -19.56
C GLU A 113 -10.54 14.45 -18.36
N LEU A 114 -11.03 13.22 -18.55
CA LEU A 114 -11.00 12.17 -17.53
C LEU A 114 -9.56 11.88 -17.06
N ASN A 115 -8.64 11.69 -18.00
CA ASN A 115 -7.23 11.44 -17.72
C ASN A 115 -6.60 12.62 -16.95
N GLY A 116 -6.88 13.86 -17.37
CA GLY A 116 -6.42 15.07 -16.67
C GLY A 116 -6.93 15.12 -15.23
N ASN A 117 -8.21 14.82 -15.01
CA ASN A 117 -8.81 14.75 -13.68
C ASN A 117 -8.16 13.66 -12.81
N LEU A 118 -7.90 12.46 -13.38
CA LEU A 118 -7.21 11.38 -12.68
C LEU A 118 -5.79 11.79 -12.25
N ARG A 119 -5.04 12.48 -13.13
CA ARG A 119 -3.70 12.99 -12.80
C ARG A 119 -3.74 14.01 -11.66
N ALA A 120 -4.71 14.92 -11.68
CA ALA A 120 -4.88 15.90 -10.62
C ALA A 120 -5.24 15.23 -9.28
N GLN A 121 -6.16 14.26 -9.28
CA GLN A 121 -6.53 13.50 -8.09
C GLN A 121 -5.35 12.68 -7.54
N LEU A 122 -4.55 12.06 -8.42
CA LEU A 122 -3.36 11.31 -8.03
C LEU A 122 -2.31 12.22 -7.39
N ALA A 123 -2.09 13.41 -7.95
CA ALA A 123 -1.18 14.40 -7.37
C ALA A 123 -1.65 14.83 -5.97
N ALA A 124 -2.92 15.21 -5.83
CA ALA A 124 -3.50 15.57 -4.54
C ALA A 124 -3.44 14.42 -3.52
N ALA A 125 -3.69 13.18 -3.95
CA ALA A 125 -3.58 12.02 -3.08
C ALA A 125 -2.14 11.77 -2.63
N ARG A 126 -1.15 11.96 -3.50
CA ARG A 126 0.26 11.85 -3.11
C ARG A 126 0.67 12.94 -2.12
N GLU A 127 0.24 14.17 -2.32
CA GLU A 127 0.47 15.27 -1.38
C GLU A 127 -0.17 15.00 -0.01
N ALA A 128 -1.42 14.53 0.01
CA ALA A 128 -2.12 14.17 1.25
C ALA A 128 -1.49 12.97 1.97
N GLY A 129 -0.72 12.12 1.27
CA GLY A 129 0.00 11.01 1.87
C GLY A 129 1.22 11.42 2.70
N VAL A 130 1.86 12.56 2.39
CA VAL A 130 3.06 13.04 3.08
C VAL A 130 2.86 13.21 4.60
N PRO A 131 1.83 13.91 5.09
CA PRO A 131 1.61 14.04 6.53
C PRO A 131 1.24 12.70 7.19
N LEU A 132 0.55 11.80 6.50
CA LEU A 132 0.22 10.46 7.01
C LEU A 132 1.48 9.60 7.17
N GLU A 133 2.42 9.68 6.24
CA GLU A 133 3.71 9.00 6.36
C GLU A 133 4.54 9.53 7.54
N ALA A 134 4.53 10.85 7.75
CA ALA A 134 5.19 11.45 8.91
C ALA A 134 4.54 11.01 10.23
N ALA A 135 3.21 10.97 10.30
CA ALA A 135 2.49 10.53 11.48
C ALA A 135 2.72 9.03 11.77
N ALA A 136 2.72 8.18 10.75
CA ALA A 136 3.00 6.75 10.90
C ALA A 136 4.43 6.50 11.39
N ARG A 137 5.42 7.24 10.87
CA ARG A 137 6.80 7.16 11.38
C ARG A 137 6.91 7.58 12.84
N ARG A 138 6.25 8.69 13.22
CA ARG A 138 6.21 9.13 14.63
C ARG A 138 5.57 8.09 15.54
N HIS A 139 4.53 7.42 15.07
CA HIS A 139 3.89 6.32 15.79
C HIS A 139 4.87 5.15 16.00
N ASP A 140 5.51 4.68 14.93
CA ASP A 140 6.46 3.55 14.98
C ASP A 140 7.69 3.88 15.85
N GLU A 141 8.22 5.10 15.75
CA GLU A 141 9.30 5.60 16.60
C GLU A 141 8.89 5.62 18.08
N ALA A 142 7.69 6.12 18.40
CA ALA A 142 7.19 6.13 19.76
C ALA A 142 6.96 4.73 20.33
N GLN A 143 6.54 3.75 19.50
CA GLN A 143 6.45 2.34 19.90
C GLN A 143 7.85 1.77 20.20
N CYS A 144 8.81 1.95 19.30
CA CYS A 144 10.19 1.49 19.51
C CYS A 144 10.83 2.10 20.76
N ASP A 145 10.63 3.39 20.98
CA ASP A 145 11.11 4.11 22.17
C ASP A 145 10.46 3.55 23.45
N LEU A 146 9.17 3.21 23.39
CA LEU A 146 8.44 2.65 24.52
C LEU A 146 8.99 1.26 24.87
N ASP A 147 9.16 0.39 23.87
CA ASP A 147 9.74 -0.94 24.04
C ASP A 147 11.16 -0.85 24.61
N THR A 148 11.99 0.04 24.05
CA THR A 148 13.36 0.29 24.54
C THR A 148 13.36 0.81 25.98
N LEU A 149 12.42 1.69 26.33
CA LEU A 149 12.29 2.20 27.69
C LEU A 149 11.95 1.08 28.67
N TYR A 150 11.00 0.20 28.33
CA TYR A 150 10.67 -0.96 29.14
C TYR A 150 11.86 -1.92 29.25
N ASP A 151 12.52 -2.24 28.14
CA ASP A 151 13.71 -3.10 28.14
C ASP A 151 14.83 -2.49 29.01
N SER A 152 15.03 -1.18 29.01
CA SER A 152 16.06 -0.56 29.85
C SER A 152 15.82 -0.69 31.37
N ILE A 153 14.55 -0.86 31.78
CA ILE A 153 14.15 -0.97 33.19
C ILE A 153 14.05 -2.45 33.60
N PHE A 154 13.57 -3.29 32.69
CA PHE A 154 13.15 -4.66 32.98
C PHE A 154 13.93 -5.75 32.22
N ALA A 155 14.71 -5.42 31.18
CA ALA A 155 15.55 -6.38 30.47
C ALA A 155 16.93 -6.52 31.14
N GLY A 156 17.02 -7.52 32.00
CA GLY A 156 18.25 -8.05 32.58
C GLY A 156 17.89 -9.26 33.45
N PRO A 157 18.85 -10.16 33.79
CA PRO A 157 18.62 -11.03 34.93
C PRO A 157 18.28 -10.12 36.10
N THR A 158 17.24 -10.44 36.86
CA THR A 158 16.67 -9.65 37.97
C THR A 158 17.71 -8.97 38.89
N THR A 159 18.93 -9.48 38.93
CA THR A 159 20.18 -8.94 39.50
C THR A 159 20.42 -7.41 39.56
N THR A 160 19.84 -6.55 38.73
CA THR A 160 20.09 -5.08 38.82
C THR A 160 18.91 -4.27 39.40
N ALA A 161 17.66 -4.69 39.16
CA ALA A 161 16.46 -4.05 39.73
C ALA A 161 15.97 -4.77 41.00
N THR A 162 16.30 -6.05 41.14
CA THR A 162 15.83 -6.97 42.18
C THR A 162 16.94 -7.29 43.20
N ALA A 163 18.06 -6.56 43.17
CA ALA A 163 19.07 -6.60 44.24
C ALA A 163 18.48 -6.28 45.64
N SER A 164 17.29 -5.68 45.70
CA SER A 164 16.51 -5.46 46.92
C SER A 164 15.56 -6.62 47.30
N TYR A 165 15.41 -7.65 46.44
CA TYR A 165 14.49 -8.79 46.58
C TYR A 165 15.20 -10.13 46.27
N PRO A 166 16.14 -10.57 47.11
CA PRO A 166 16.94 -11.78 46.88
C PRO A 166 16.11 -13.08 46.81
N ASP A 167 14.90 -13.08 47.37
CA ASP A 167 13.99 -14.23 47.31
C ASP A 167 13.38 -14.43 45.90
N GLU A 168 13.07 -13.36 45.18
CA GLU A 168 12.54 -13.46 43.80
C GLU A 168 13.60 -14.00 42.84
N ASP A 169 14.84 -13.51 42.94
CA ASP A 169 15.99 -14.02 42.17
C ASP A 169 16.22 -15.52 42.38
N ARG A 170 16.02 -16.00 43.61
CA ARG A 170 16.14 -17.42 43.92
C ARG A 170 15.02 -18.23 43.27
N LEU A 171 13.77 -17.77 43.40
CA LEU A 171 12.61 -18.44 42.83
C LEU A 171 12.67 -18.48 41.29
N GLU A 172 13.15 -17.42 40.65
CA GLU A 172 13.30 -17.38 39.19
C GLU A 172 14.35 -18.38 38.71
N ARG A 173 15.50 -18.46 39.39
CA ARG A 173 16.53 -19.48 39.09
C ARG A 173 16.00 -20.90 39.28
N GLU A 174 15.31 -21.15 40.38
CA GLU A 174 14.70 -22.46 40.66
C GLU A 174 13.66 -22.83 39.59
N ALA A 175 12.83 -21.87 39.15
CA ALA A 175 11.84 -22.08 38.09
C ALA A 175 12.49 -22.36 36.74
N ASP A 176 13.54 -21.62 36.37
CA ASP A 176 14.29 -21.83 35.14
C ASP A 176 15.01 -23.18 35.12
N GLU A 177 15.61 -23.58 36.24
CA GLU A 177 16.25 -24.89 36.40
C GLU A 177 15.22 -26.02 36.29
N ALA A 178 14.07 -25.89 36.96
CA ALA A 178 12.98 -26.87 36.87
C ALA A 178 12.43 -26.97 35.43
N ARG A 179 12.28 -25.83 34.75
CA ARG A 179 11.82 -25.76 33.37
C ARG A 179 12.81 -26.40 32.40
N ARG A 180 14.11 -26.16 32.57
CA ARG A 180 15.17 -26.83 31.79
C ARG A 180 15.16 -28.33 32.03
N ALA A 181 15.09 -28.78 33.28
CA ALA A 181 15.00 -30.20 33.62
C ALA A 181 13.76 -30.89 33.02
N TYR A 182 12.63 -30.19 32.95
CA TYR A 182 11.41 -30.69 32.29
C TYR A 182 11.53 -30.77 30.76
N HIS A 183 12.23 -29.82 30.13
CA HIS A 183 12.45 -29.85 28.68
C HIS A 183 13.54 -30.85 28.27
N ASP A 184 14.55 -31.05 29.12
CA ASP A 184 15.67 -31.97 28.90
C ASP A 184 15.35 -33.41 29.28
N THR A 185 14.21 -33.68 29.93
CA THR A 185 13.77 -35.06 30.19
C THR A 185 13.36 -35.70 28.86
N PRO A 186 14.06 -36.73 28.38
CA PRO A 186 13.64 -37.44 27.18
C PRO A 186 12.28 -38.05 27.48
N ARG A 187 11.27 -37.75 26.67
CA ARG A 187 9.99 -38.48 26.68
C ARG A 187 10.32 -39.96 26.53
N GLN A 188 10.33 -40.71 27.63
CA GLN A 188 10.51 -42.15 27.60
C GLN A 188 9.32 -42.72 26.81
N ARG A 189 9.57 -43.03 25.53
CA ARG A 189 8.67 -43.85 24.73
C ARG A 189 8.61 -45.21 25.44
N PRO A 190 7.43 -45.73 25.80
CA PRO A 190 7.34 -47.04 26.43
C PRO A 190 7.99 -48.09 25.52
N ARG A 191 8.92 -48.83 26.11
CA ARG A 191 9.68 -49.91 25.46
C ARG A 191 8.70 -51.01 25.04
N PRO A 192 8.72 -51.49 23.77
CA PRO A 192 7.80 -52.55 23.36
C PRO A 192 8.14 -53.85 24.11
N GLU A 193 7.12 -54.47 24.69
CA GLU A 193 7.20 -55.78 25.36
C GLU A 193 7.70 -56.84 24.37
N GLN A 194 8.72 -57.60 24.78
CA GLN A 194 9.16 -58.79 24.05
C GLN A 194 8.23 -59.97 24.40
N PRO A 195 7.82 -60.79 23.42
CA PRO A 195 6.93 -61.91 23.67
C PRO A 195 7.67 -63.07 24.39
N PRO A 196 6.95 -63.91 25.15
CA PRO A 196 7.57 -64.97 25.94
C PRO A 196 8.11 -66.10 25.05
N SER A 197 9.39 -66.42 25.22
CA SER A 197 10.02 -67.60 24.63
C SER A 197 9.55 -68.85 25.36
N GLY A 198 8.68 -69.63 24.71
CA GLY A 198 8.31 -70.97 25.15
C GLY A 198 9.28 -72.03 24.63
N SER A 199 9.79 -72.85 25.53
CA SER A 199 9.88 -74.34 25.50
C SER A 199 10.89 -74.81 26.53
#